data_AF-A0AAD6F4L3-F1
#
_entry.id   AF-A0AAD6F4L3-F1
#
_cell.length_a   1.000
_cell.length_b   1.000
_cell.length_c   1.000
_cell.angle_alpha   90.00
_cell.angle_beta   90.00
_cell.angle_gamma   90.00
#
_symmetry.space_group_name_H-M   'P 1'
#
loop_
_entity.id
_entity.type
_entity.pdbx_description
1 polymer ?
#
loop_
_entity_poly.entity_id
_entity_poly.type
_entity_poly.pdbx_seq_one_letter_code
_entity_poly.pdbx_strand_id
1 'polypeptide(L)'
;MADIEAKLRVIIDDRIEKLVLPSGIPSTLEELQTVVEETFDISDEFSLQYFDSEFEDYFTLHKSDEIKHKDTVKVVYAEHITLNLVPLDNSFPQHSTDTESTASNVDSSAGQSSSQDTIILSNRSATERCQPWPKQYPVLPFAFETEMILERATEDFKKNERPLTNARVKSDILETLAKTIYTYTAYPSSAQISDVAEALVKKYPFLKEPGSFSGYYDWQQSIKYKMANYRTKLRGYGVPEVMCNALKRKRPADQKSAKNVKKPRKAELNYLPPYPAGEDEESQEQERIQLLSEVMKRDNNKLIKDKMAKTFSHRRNKIINQSPSIEDIKARWPALFEASHIQDEFQRITMVQLDSKFMSKLDEHTPRLLKRFHSKGGSMGLQLQAILLMAPSNPSIDMSRGLVIRCLMVYLGESTDQLLKEYDDPDEDNVSQDLAAARMTIYRAKNNATEDIGIVVEGIKVLTALGTFPRACSLLIGLACALNLAYPKEIRQTLEVFQKLFLELDCSKLSPKADSFTRMHK
;
A
#
# COMPACT_ATOMS: atom_id res chain seq x y z
N MET A 1 27.98 8.07 45.68
CA MET A 1 27.67 8.97 44.55
C MET A 1 27.56 8.07 43.33
N ALA A 2 26.33 7.82 42.89
CA ALA A 2 26.03 6.82 41.86
C ALA A 2 26.47 7.32 40.48
N ASP A 3 26.86 6.36 39.64
CA ASP A 3 27.35 6.49 38.27
C ASP A 3 26.67 7.62 37.48
N ILE A 4 27.44 8.68 37.16
CA ILE A 4 27.00 9.76 36.26
C ILE A 4 27.31 9.37 34.80
N GLU A 5 28.01 8.26 34.55
CA GLU A 5 28.35 7.80 33.21
C GLU A 5 27.11 7.45 32.37
N ALA A 6 26.93 8.16 31.25
CA ALA A 6 25.90 7.85 30.25
C ALA A 6 26.49 7.11 29.05
N LYS A 7 25.72 6.19 28.47
CA LYS A 7 26.10 5.44 27.27
C LYS A 7 24.99 5.59 26.25
N LEU A 8 25.32 5.98 25.02
CA LEU A 8 24.37 6.08 23.93
C LEU A 8 24.78 5.14 22.80
N ARG A 9 23.79 4.56 22.12
CA ARG A 9 24.00 3.85 20.86
C ARG A 9 23.85 4.88 19.73
N VAL A 10 24.91 5.16 18.99
CA VAL A 10 24.90 6.15 17.92
C VAL A 10 24.91 5.45 16.56
N ILE A 11 23.97 5.83 15.69
CA ILE A 11 23.88 5.32 14.31
C ILE A 11 24.38 6.42 13.37
N ILE A 12 25.40 6.12 12.59
CA ILE A 12 26.00 7.01 11.60
C ILE A 12 25.99 6.25 10.26
N ASP A 13 25.14 6.66 9.34
CA ASP A 13 24.85 5.92 8.10
C ASP A 13 24.43 4.46 8.36
N ASP A 14 25.28 3.50 8.00
CA ASP A 14 25.12 2.06 8.22
C ASP A 14 25.93 1.52 9.41
N ARG A 15 26.69 2.39 10.09
CA ARG A 15 27.50 2.05 11.27
C ARG A 15 26.72 2.29 12.55
N ILE A 16 26.90 1.39 13.52
CA ILE A 16 26.32 1.50 14.86
C ILE A 16 27.46 1.43 15.87
N GLU A 17 27.69 2.54 16.56
CA GLU A 17 28.81 2.69 17.49
C GLU A 17 28.31 3.10 18.88
N LYS A 18 29.17 2.91 19.87
CA LYS A 18 28.83 3.20 21.27
C LYS A 18 29.54 4.48 21.69
N LEU A 19 28.76 5.49 22.05
CA LEU A 19 29.27 6.72 22.66
C LEU A 19 29.24 6.57 24.18
N VAL A 20 30.37 6.88 24.82
CA VAL A 20 30.51 6.90 26.29
C VAL A 20 30.69 8.34 26.73
N LEU A 21 29.82 8.79 27.63
CA LEU A 21 29.78 10.15 28.17
C LEU A 21 30.14 10.09 29.67
N PRO A 22 31.42 10.32 30.05
CA PRO A 22 31.91 10.11 31.42
C PRO A 22 31.21 10.99 32.45
N SER A 23 30.73 12.16 32.04
CA SER A 23 30.06 13.16 32.88
C SER A 23 28.54 13.18 32.71
N GLY A 24 27.95 12.17 32.06
CA GLY A 24 26.52 12.10 31.77
C GLY A 24 26.14 12.77 30.47
N ILE A 25 24.85 12.74 30.13
CA ILE A 25 24.34 13.40 28.91
C ILE A 25 24.46 14.92 29.10
N PRO A 26 25.11 15.66 28.17
CA PRO A 26 25.23 17.11 28.24
C PRO A 26 23.88 17.81 28.40
N SER A 27 23.86 18.97 29.06
CA SER A 27 22.62 19.72 29.31
C SER A 27 22.08 20.47 28.08
N THR A 28 22.89 20.62 27.05
CA THR A 28 22.51 21.30 25.79
C THR A 28 22.69 20.37 24.59
N LEU A 29 21.94 20.64 23.52
CA LEU A 29 22.01 19.85 22.30
C LEU A 29 23.32 20.13 21.54
N GLU A 30 23.78 21.38 21.56
CA GLU A 30 24.98 21.85 20.89
C GLU A 30 26.24 21.17 21.47
N GLU A 31 26.32 21.04 22.80
CA GLU A 31 27.40 20.29 23.46
C GLU A 31 27.36 18.81 23.09
N LEU A 32 26.17 18.20 23.03
CA LEU A 32 26.02 16.80 22.61
C LEU A 32 26.43 16.59 21.15
N GLN A 33 26.07 17.53 20.26
CA GLN A 33 26.50 17.51 18.86
C GLN A 33 28.01 17.64 18.76
N THR A 34 28.62 18.58 19.48
CA THR A 34 30.08 18.75 19.51
C THR A 34 30.80 17.46 19.95
N VAL A 35 30.28 16.78 21.00
CA VAL A 35 30.87 15.51 21.46
C VAL A 35 30.73 14.40 20.41
N VAL A 36 29.59 14.32 19.71
CA VAL A 36 29.39 13.34 18.63
C VAL A 36 30.32 13.65 17.45
N GLU A 37 30.46 14.92 17.09
CA GLU A 37 31.35 15.39 16.03
C GLU A 37 32.81 15.03 16.31
N GLU A 38 33.31 15.36 17.50
CA GLU A 38 34.69 15.08 17.94
C GLU A 38 34.96 13.59 18.11
N THR A 39 33.98 12.81 18.62
CA THR A 39 34.19 11.38 18.89
C THR A 39 34.24 10.56 17.60
N PHE A 40 33.45 10.94 16.59
CA PHE A 40 33.28 10.15 15.36
C PHE A 40 33.88 10.82 14.12
N ASP A 41 34.64 11.92 14.29
CA ASP A 41 35.34 12.67 13.24
C ASP A 41 34.39 13.07 12.09
N ILE A 42 33.26 13.66 12.45
CA ILE A 42 32.22 14.07 11.50
C ILE A 42 32.52 15.47 10.99
N SER A 43 32.74 15.65 9.69
CA SER A 43 33.08 16.97 9.11
C SER A 43 31.89 17.72 8.49
N ASP A 44 30.78 17.03 8.22
CA ASP A 44 29.59 17.59 7.56
C ASP A 44 28.55 18.07 8.57
N GLU A 45 27.76 19.10 8.20
CA GLU A 45 26.67 19.60 9.07
C GLU A 45 25.59 18.51 9.26
N PHE A 46 25.24 18.24 10.52
CA PHE A 46 24.31 17.17 10.88
C PHE A 46 23.32 17.55 11.97
N SER A 47 22.22 16.81 12.02
CA SER A 47 21.25 16.83 13.11
C SER A 47 21.20 15.47 13.80
N LEU A 48 20.78 15.46 15.07
CA LEU A 48 20.56 14.23 15.83
C LEU A 48 19.09 13.88 15.86
N GLN A 49 18.79 12.58 15.77
CA GLN A 49 17.47 12.01 15.99
C GLN A 49 17.53 10.99 17.13
N TYR A 50 16.52 10.92 17.98
CA TYR A 50 16.41 9.85 18.99
C TYR A 50 15.37 8.81 18.57
N PHE A 51 15.57 7.56 18.98
CA PHE A 51 14.60 6.50 18.77
C PHE A 51 13.52 6.54 19.85
N ASP A 52 12.27 6.78 19.45
CA ASP A 52 11.13 6.75 20.37
C ASP A 52 10.52 5.34 20.42
N SER A 53 10.54 4.72 21.60
CA SER A 53 10.04 3.36 21.80
C SER A 53 8.51 3.22 21.73
N GLU A 54 7.74 4.31 21.91
CA GLU A 54 6.27 4.28 21.80
C GLU A 54 5.81 4.38 20.33
N PHE A 55 6.56 5.12 19.51
CA PHE A 55 6.28 5.27 18.07
C PHE A 55 7.05 4.28 17.18
N GLU A 56 8.06 3.58 17.72
CA GLU A 56 8.98 2.68 17.01
C GLU A 56 9.67 3.36 15.80
N ASP A 57 9.98 4.65 15.91
CA ASP A 57 10.57 5.46 14.84
C ASP A 57 11.55 6.52 15.39
N TYR A 58 12.31 7.15 14.50
CA TYR A 58 13.27 8.20 14.85
C TYR A 58 12.64 9.60 14.73
N PHE A 59 12.88 10.44 15.74
CA PHE A 59 12.41 11.83 15.80
C PHE A 59 13.59 12.77 15.99
N THR A 60 13.52 13.96 15.42
CA THR A 60 14.55 14.99 15.62
C THR A 60 14.69 15.32 17.09
N LEU A 61 15.92 15.22 17.60
CA LEU A 61 16.27 15.57 18.96
C LEU A 61 16.33 17.10 19.05
N HIS A 62 15.46 17.71 19.85
CA HIS A 62 15.44 19.16 20.04
C HIS A 62 16.07 19.58 21.37
N LYS A 63 16.11 18.67 22.35
CA LYS A 63 16.71 18.89 23.66
C LYS A 63 17.34 17.61 24.17
N SER A 64 18.45 17.72 24.91
CA SER A 64 19.17 16.56 25.43
C SER A 64 18.45 15.83 26.59
N ASP A 65 17.41 16.43 27.18
CA ASP A 65 16.57 15.79 28.21
C ASP A 65 15.56 14.79 27.63
N GLU A 66 15.39 14.76 26.31
CA GLU A 66 14.55 13.79 25.59
C GLU A 66 15.20 12.39 25.49
N ILE A 67 16.50 12.29 25.79
CA ILE A 67 17.26 11.04 25.74
C ILE A 67 17.80 10.62 27.10
N LYS A 68 17.95 9.32 27.31
CA LYS A 68 18.36 8.69 28.56
C LYS A 68 19.52 7.72 28.34
N HIS A 69 20.12 7.27 29.44
CA HIS A 69 21.16 6.25 29.41
C HIS A 69 20.68 4.99 28.67
N LYS A 70 21.45 4.56 27.66
CA LYS A 70 21.21 3.47 26.70
C LYS A 70 20.22 3.75 25.57
N ASP A 71 19.80 5.00 25.38
CA ASP A 71 18.99 5.35 24.22
C ASP A 71 19.79 5.32 22.92
N THR A 72 19.06 5.20 21.82
CA THR A 72 19.64 5.18 20.47
C THR A 72 19.46 6.54 19.82
N VAL A 73 20.55 7.13 19.38
CA VAL A 73 20.59 8.39 18.64
C VAL A 73 21.12 8.11 17.23
N LYS A 74 20.61 8.83 16.24
CA LYS A 74 21.00 8.70 14.84
C LYS A 74 21.46 10.05 14.30
N VAL A 75 22.61 10.05 13.65
CA VAL A 75 23.14 11.20 12.92
C VAL A 75 22.47 11.27 11.55
N VAL A 76 22.00 12.46 11.17
CA VAL A 76 21.39 12.73 9.87
C VAL A 76 22.06 13.97 9.26
N TYR A 77 22.82 13.76 8.19
CA TYR A 77 23.48 14.82 7.43
C TYR A 77 22.47 15.69 6.67
N ALA A 78 22.78 16.98 6.56
CA ALA A 78 22.03 17.89 5.68
C ALA A 78 22.34 17.56 4.21
N GLU A 79 21.33 17.25 3.39
CA GLU A 79 21.54 16.99 1.95
C GLU A 79 21.86 18.29 1.20
N HIS A 80 23.06 18.38 0.63
CA HIS A 80 23.40 19.44 -0.33
C HIS A 80 22.77 19.15 -1.70
N ILE A 81 21.91 20.06 -2.19
CA ILE A 81 21.33 19.99 -3.54
C ILE A 81 22.39 20.35 -4.58
N THR A 82 22.81 19.40 -5.42
CA THR A 82 23.61 19.69 -6.62
C THR A 82 22.68 20.03 -7.79
N LEU A 83 22.63 21.30 -8.20
CA LEU A 83 21.87 21.75 -9.37
C LEU A 83 22.66 21.51 -10.65
N ASN A 84 22.34 20.45 -11.39
CA ASN A 84 22.79 20.28 -12.78
C ASN A 84 21.82 20.96 -13.74
N LEU A 85 22.20 22.13 -14.24
CA LEU A 85 21.46 22.84 -15.30
C LEU A 85 21.97 22.38 -16.67
N VAL A 86 21.06 21.86 -17.51
CA VAL A 86 21.31 21.59 -18.93
C VAL A 86 20.50 22.61 -19.77
N PRO A 87 21.09 23.26 -20.78
CA PRO A 87 20.35 24.18 -21.65
C PRO A 87 19.36 23.41 -22.55
N LEU A 88 18.12 23.92 -22.64
CA LEU A 88 17.08 23.37 -23.49
C LEU A 88 17.10 24.09 -24.85
N ASP A 89 17.48 23.40 -25.91
CA ASP A 89 17.37 23.91 -27.28
C ASP A 89 15.92 23.81 -27.79
N ASN A 90 15.41 24.95 -28.23
CA ASN A 90 14.10 25.14 -28.83
C ASN A 90 14.11 24.71 -30.30
N SER A 91 13.26 23.75 -30.67
CA SER A 91 12.71 23.68 -32.03
C SER A 91 11.36 22.97 -32.04
N PHE A 92 10.28 23.75 -32.10
CA PHE A 92 8.95 23.32 -32.53
C PHE A 92 8.76 23.64 -34.02
N PRO A 93 8.13 22.76 -34.82
CA PRO A 93 7.45 23.17 -36.04
C PRO A 93 5.94 23.39 -35.81
N GLN A 94 5.43 24.46 -36.42
CA GLN A 94 4.05 24.93 -36.45
C GLN A 94 3.15 24.18 -37.48
N HIS A 95 1.85 24.54 -37.41
CA HIS A 95 0.71 24.38 -38.34
C HIS A 95 -0.32 23.32 -37.91
N SER A 96 -1.63 23.56 -37.88
CA SER A 96 -2.48 24.73 -38.16
C SER A 96 -3.88 24.44 -37.58
N THR A 97 -4.60 25.52 -37.24
CA THR A 97 -6.02 25.55 -36.86
C THR A 97 -6.95 25.21 -38.03
N ASP A 98 -8.10 24.59 -37.74
CA ASP A 98 -9.41 25.09 -38.17
C ASP A 98 -10.53 24.54 -37.29
N THR A 99 -11.42 25.45 -36.92
CA THR A 99 -12.66 25.31 -36.12
C THR A 99 -13.86 25.15 -37.02
N GLU A 100 -14.85 24.32 -36.64
CA GLU A 100 -16.26 24.74 -36.54
C GLU A 100 -17.16 23.66 -35.88
N SER A 101 -18.20 24.16 -35.23
CA SER A 101 -19.17 23.52 -34.34
C SER A 101 -20.37 22.88 -35.04
N THR A 102 -21.07 21.95 -34.37
CA THR A 102 -22.49 22.04 -33.89
C THR A 102 -23.10 20.65 -33.65
N ALA A 103 -23.93 20.55 -32.61
CA ALA A 103 -24.57 19.34 -32.08
C ALA A 103 -25.74 18.80 -32.92
N SER A 104 -26.01 17.48 -32.82
CA SER A 104 -27.37 16.92 -32.70
C SER A 104 -27.36 15.47 -32.23
N ASN A 105 -28.32 15.14 -31.36
CA ASN A 105 -28.66 13.79 -30.88
C ASN A 105 -29.61 13.11 -31.87
N VAL A 106 -29.44 11.81 -32.15
CA VAL A 106 -30.53 10.82 -32.27
C VAL A 106 -29.99 9.38 -32.26
N ASP A 107 -30.67 8.53 -31.50
CA ASP A 107 -30.57 7.07 -31.43
C ASP A 107 -30.79 6.37 -32.78
N SER A 108 -30.04 5.30 -33.04
CA SER A 108 -30.58 4.01 -33.52
C SER A 108 -29.50 2.93 -33.66
N SER A 109 -29.92 1.70 -33.36
CA SER A 109 -29.12 0.50 -33.14
C SER A 109 -28.57 -0.20 -34.39
N ALA A 110 -27.56 -1.05 -34.11
CA ALA A 110 -27.17 -2.30 -34.77
C ALA A 110 -25.96 -2.25 -35.73
N GLY A 111 -24.93 -3.02 -35.39
CA GLY A 111 -23.82 -3.37 -36.27
C GLY A 111 -22.53 -3.65 -35.51
N GLN A 112 -22.23 -4.94 -35.30
CA GLN A 112 -21.05 -5.47 -34.62
C GLN A 112 -19.73 -5.00 -35.27
N SER A 113 -18.74 -4.57 -34.47
CA SER A 113 -17.32 -4.89 -34.70
C SER A 113 -16.45 -4.50 -33.50
N SER A 114 -15.82 -5.51 -32.89
CA SER A 114 -14.49 -5.51 -32.26
C SER A 114 -14.01 -4.22 -31.55
N SER A 115 -14.07 -4.19 -30.21
CA SER A 115 -12.95 -3.74 -29.35
C SER A 115 -13.29 -3.79 -27.85
N GLN A 116 -12.37 -4.35 -27.07
CA GLN A 116 -12.13 -4.18 -25.63
C GLN A 116 -13.34 -4.21 -24.66
N ASP A 117 -13.50 -5.35 -23.99
CA ASP A 117 -14.41 -5.56 -22.86
C ASP A 117 -14.14 -4.57 -21.71
N THR A 118 -14.82 -3.44 -21.74
CA THR A 118 -15.08 -2.66 -20.53
C THR A 118 -16.25 -3.32 -19.84
N ILE A 119 -15.98 -4.26 -18.92
CA ILE A 119 -17.01 -4.85 -18.06
C ILE A 119 -17.62 -3.72 -17.23
N ILE A 120 -18.81 -3.28 -17.62
CA ILE A 120 -19.63 -2.35 -16.84
C ILE A 120 -19.98 -3.09 -15.55
N LEU A 121 -19.42 -2.65 -14.42
CA LEU A 121 -19.87 -3.06 -13.10
C LEU A 121 -21.24 -2.40 -12.83
N SER A 122 -22.28 -2.96 -13.44
CA SER A 122 -23.67 -2.51 -13.35
C SER A 122 -24.27 -2.85 -11.98
N ASN A 123 -23.85 -2.13 -10.95
CA ASN A 123 -24.55 -1.84 -9.68
C ASN A 123 -23.53 -1.45 -8.60
N ARG A 124 -22.71 -0.41 -8.84
CA ARG A 124 -21.91 0.16 -7.76
C ARG A 124 -22.78 1.07 -6.92
N SER A 125 -22.74 0.86 -5.61
CA SER A 125 -23.30 1.82 -4.67
C SER A 125 -22.59 3.16 -4.82
N ALA A 126 -23.31 4.28 -4.71
CA ALA A 126 -22.75 5.64 -4.85
C ALA A 126 -21.63 5.96 -3.83
N THR A 127 -21.41 5.08 -2.86
CA THR A 127 -20.47 5.21 -1.75
C THR A 127 -19.18 4.40 -1.93
N GLU A 128 -19.08 3.54 -2.95
CA GLU A 128 -17.86 2.79 -3.26
C GLU A 128 -16.82 3.66 -3.97
N ARG A 129 -15.56 3.59 -3.51
CA ARG A 129 -14.47 4.32 -4.15
C ARG A 129 -14.08 3.63 -5.44
N CYS A 130 -13.92 4.40 -6.51
CA CYS A 130 -13.66 3.86 -7.83
C CYS A 130 -12.29 4.24 -8.41
N GLN A 131 -11.55 5.15 -7.77
CA GLN A 131 -10.32 5.70 -8.33
C GLN A 131 -9.12 5.41 -7.40
N PRO A 132 -8.02 4.83 -7.93
CA PRO A 132 -6.77 4.72 -7.18
C PRO A 132 -6.14 6.11 -6.94
N TRP A 133 -5.15 6.17 -6.06
CA TRP A 133 -4.37 7.40 -5.88
C TRP A 133 -3.71 7.81 -7.22
N PRO A 134 -3.84 9.08 -7.65
CA PRO A 134 -3.31 9.51 -8.93
C PRO A 134 -1.78 9.61 -8.91
N LYS A 135 -1.13 9.46 -10.07
CA LYS A 135 0.33 9.66 -10.19
C LYS A 135 0.75 11.11 -9.96
N GLN A 136 -0.15 12.05 -10.25
CA GLN A 136 -0.01 13.47 -9.96
C GLN A 136 -1.34 13.95 -9.39
N TYR A 137 -1.32 14.56 -8.21
CA TYR A 137 -2.54 14.97 -7.55
C TYR A 137 -3.24 16.14 -8.31
N PRO A 138 -4.50 15.96 -8.77
CA PRO A 138 -5.22 17.03 -9.44
C PRO A 138 -5.81 18.00 -8.41
N VAL A 139 -5.35 19.25 -8.41
CA VAL A 139 -5.97 20.31 -7.60
C VAL A 139 -7.23 20.80 -8.31
N LEU A 140 -8.37 20.21 -7.92
CA LEU A 140 -9.69 20.56 -8.44
C LEU A 140 -10.07 22.02 -8.14
N PRO A 141 -11.01 22.61 -8.90
CA PRO A 141 -11.54 23.93 -8.60
C PRO A 141 -12.17 24.01 -7.21
N PHE A 142 -11.98 25.14 -6.54
CA PHE A 142 -12.60 25.49 -5.26
C PHE A 142 -13.98 26.13 -5.45
N ALA A 143 -14.62 26.52 -4.35
CA ALA A 143 -15.85 27.31 -4.40
C ALA A 143 -15.64 28.59 -5.23
N PHE A 144 -16.71 29.05 -5.90
CA PHE A 144 -16.65 30.19 -6.82
C PHE A 144 -16.01 31.43 -6.17
N GLU A 145 -16.39 31.75 -4.94
CA GLU A 145 -15.86 32.90 -4.20
C GLU A 145 -14.38 32.73 -3.87
N THR A 146 -13.94 31.51 -3.57
CA THR A 146 -12.54 31.16 -3.30
C THR A 146 -11.71 31.29 -4.57
N GLU A 147 -12.19 30.78 -5.70
CA GLU A 147 -11.49 30.91 -7.00
C GLU A 147 -11.33 32.37 -7.40
N MET A 148 -12.37 33.22 -7.25
CA MET A 148 -12.23 34.65 -7.53
C MET A 148 -11.12 35.33 -6.71
N ILE A 149 -10.94 34.92 -5.45
CA ILE A 149 -9.86 35.44 -4.60
C ILE A 149 -8.51 34.91 -5.05
N LEU A 150 -8.42 33.62 -5.42
CA LEU A 150 -7.20 33.00 -5.91
C LEU A 150 -6.75 33.58 -7.25
N GLU A 151 -7.68 33.88 -8.17
CA GLU A 151 -7.40 34.55 -9.44
C GLU A 151 -6.81 35.95 -9.20
N ARG A 152 -7.47 36.76 -8.37
CA ARG A 152 -6.94 38.10 -8.01
C ARG A 152 -5.58 38.01 -7.34
N ALA A 153 -5.39 37.06 -6.40
CA ALA A 153 -4.11 36.83 -5.75
C ALA A 153 -3.02 36.37 -6.73
N THR A 154 -3.38 35.62 -7.77
CA THR A 154 -2.46 35.21 -8.84
C THR A 154 -1.93 36.42 -9.59
N GLU A 155 -2.81 37.36 -9.95
CA GLU A 155 -2.42 38.61 -10.63
C GLU A 155 -1.56 39.50 -9.74
N ASP A 156 -1.92 39.64 -8.47
CA ASP A 156 -1.17 40.45 -7.50
C ASP A 156 0.21 39.85 -7.21
N PHE A 157 0.32 38.51 -7.15
CA PHE A 157 1.60 37.82 -6.97
C PHE A 157 2.53 38.03 -8.16
N LYS A 158 2.02 37.98 -9.39
CA LYS A 158 2.81 38.28 -10.60
C LYS A 158 3.39 39.69 -10.59
N LYS A 159 2.74 40.65 -9.91
CA LYS A 159 3.17 42.04 -9.85
C LYS A 159 4.09 42.35 -8.66
N ASN A 160 3.78 41.78 -7.49
CA ASN A 160 4.33 42.23 -6.21
C ASN A 160 4.96 41.11 -5.37
N GLU A 161 4.93 39.85 -5.83
CA GLU A 161 5.41 38.65 -5.11
C GLU A 161 4.86 38.50 -3.68
N ARG A 162 3.68 39.05 -3.41
CA ARG A 162 3.09 39.04 -2.06
C ARG A 162 2.35 37.73 -1.77
N PRO A 163 2.67 37.04 -0.66
CA PRO A 163 1.94 35.83 -0.26
C PRO A 163 0.52 36.16 0.20
N LEU A 164 -0.43 35.25 -0.07
CA LEU A 164 -1.81 35.39 0.38
C LEU A 164 -1.98 34.79 1.78
N THR A 165 -2.23 35.63 2.77
CA THR A 165 -2.56 35.18 4.14
C THR A 165 -4.03 35.47 4.44
N ASN A 166 -4.94 34.57 4.05
CA ASN A 166 -6.37 34.70 4.33
C ASN A 166 -6.91 33.42 4.99
N ALA A 167 -7.31 33.53 6.27
CA ALA A 167 -7.77 32.40 7.06
C ALA A 167 -9.07 31.76 6.53
N ARG A 168 -9.98 32.54 5.95
CA ARG A 168 -11.25 32.02 5.38
C ARG A 168 -10.98 31.20 4.12
N VAL A 169 -10.17 31.74 3.21
CA VAL A 169 -9.72 31.06 1.98
C VAL A 169 -8.98 29.77 2.33
N LYS A 170 -8.04 29.81 3.29
CA LYS A 170 -7.33 28.62 3.76
C LYS A 170 -8.28 27.54 4.27
N SER A 171 -9.31 27.90 5.06
CA SER A 171 -10.29 26.95 5.57
C SER A 171 -11.12 26.28 4.47
N ASP A 172 -11.53 27.04 3.44
CA ASP A 172 -12.30 26.53 2.31
C ASP A 172 -11.47 25.61 1.40
N ILE A 173 -10.23 26.00 1.10
CA ILE A 173 -9.26 25.15 0.41
C ILE A 173 -9.11 23.82 1.16
N LEU A 174 -8.88 23.87 2.48
CA LEU A 174 -8.72 22.66 3.29
C LEU A 174 -9.99 21.79 3.32
N GLU A 175 -11.19 22.37 3.35
CA GLU A 175 -12.45 21.59 3.28
C GLU A 175 -12.60 20.89 1.91
N THR A 176 -12.30 21.60 0.82
CA THR A 176 -12.36 21.03 -0.53
C THR A 176 -11.31 19.93 -0.70
N LEU A 177 -10.07 20.18 -0.28
CA LEU A 177 -9.01 19.15 -0.29
C LEU A 177 -9.40 17.94 0.55
N ALA A 178 -9.97 18.12 1.75
CA ALA A 178 -10.38 16.99 2.58
C ALA A 178 -11.46 16.13 1.90
N LYS A 179 -12.45 16.76 1.25
CA LYS A 179 -13.47 16.05 0.46
C LYS A 179 -12.83 15.27 -0.70
N THR A 180 -11.96 15.92 -1.46
CA THR A 180 -11.29 15.32 -2.63
C THR A 180 -10.32 14.21 -2.23
N ILE A 181 -9.48 14.40 -1.21
CA ILE A 181 -8.59 13.34 -0.69
C ILE A 181 -9.42 12.12 -0.24
N TYR A 182 -10.55 12.34 0.41
CA TYR A 182 -11.39 11.25 0.92
C TYR A 182 -11.97 10.34 -0.18
N THR A 183 -12.15 10.86 -1.41
CA THR A 183 -12.59 10.05 -2.56
C THR A 183 -11.54 9.00 -2.96
N TYR A 184 -10.27 9.22 -2.62
CA TYR A 184 -9.18 8.27 -2.80
C TYR A 184 -8.90 7.44 -1.54
N THR A 185 -8.84 8.06 -0.36
CA THR A 185 -8.55 7.36 0.90
C THR A 185 -9.02 8.13 2.14
N ALA A 186 -9.59 7.42 3.11
CA ALA A 186 -9.91 7.99 4.42
C ALA A 186 -8.64 8.30 5.25
N TYR A 187 -7.54 7.58 5.00
CA TYR A 187 -6.31 7.62 5.80
C TYR A 187 -5.09 7.87 4.90
N PRO A 188 -4.94 9.09 4.35
CA PRO A 188 -3.79 9.40 3.50
C PRO A 188 -2.48 9.27 4.29
N SER A 189 -1.45 8.76 3.63
CA SER A 189 -0.09 8.67 4.18
C SER A 189 0.60 10.04 4.20
N SER A 190 1.69 10.19 4.95
CA SER A 190 2.48 11.43 4.94
C SER A 190 2.98 11.80 3.54
N ALA A 191 3.34 10.80 2.72
CA ALA A 191 3.76 11.02 1.33
C ALA A 191 2.60 11.54 0.47
N GLN A 192 1.40 10.98 0.61
CA GLN A 192 0.20 11.44 -0.09
C GLN A 192 -0.22 12.86 0.34
N ILE A 193 -0.10 13.16 1.64
CA ILE A 193 -0.34 14.52 2.17
C ILE A 193 0.68 15.51 1.59
N SER A 194 1.94 15.09 1.47
CA SER A 194 3.01 15.88 0.84
C SER A 194 2.71 16.15 -0.64
N ASP A 195 2.35 15.13 -1.42
CA ASP A 195 1.98 15.25 -2.83
C ASP A 195 0.84 16.26 -3.05
N VAL A 196 -0.19 16.23 -2.19
CA VAL A 196 -1.28 17.21 -2.25
C VAL A 196 -0.80 18.63 -1.95
N ALA A 197 0.00 18.80 -0.89
CA ALA A 197 0.51 20.12 -0.49
C ALA A 197 1.44 20.72 -1.55
N GLU A 198 2.31 19.90 -2.14
CA GLU A 198 3.19 20.29 -3.24
C GLU A 198 2.37 20.68 -4.48
N ALA A 199 1.40 19.86 -4.88
CA ALA A 199 0.53 20.15 -6.02
C ALA A 199 -0.25 21.47 -5.84
N LEU A 200 -0.73 21.74 -4.61
CA LEU A 200 -1.42 22.98 -4.27
C LEU A 200 -0.52 24.19 -4.46
N VAL A 201 0.68 24.18 -3.85
CA VAL A 201 1.62 25.32 -3.94
C VAL A 201 2.18 25.47 -5.35
N LYS A 202 2.37 24.39 -6.08
CA LYS A 202 2.77 24.43 -7.49
C LYS A 202 1.72 25.11 -8.36
N LYS A 203 0.43 24.86 -8.12
CA LYS A 203 -0.68 25.52 -8.85
C LYS A 203 -0.87 26.97 -8.41
N TYR A 204 -0.69 27.27 -7.13
CA TYR A 204 -0.86 28.59 -6.54
C TYR A 204 0.40 29.03 -5.77
N PRO A 205 1.44 29.55 -6.47
CA PRO A 205 2.73 29.88 -5.85
C PRO A 205 2.67 30.90 -4.72
N PHE A 206 1.66 31.76 -4.69
CA PHE A 206 1.43 32.74 -3.63
C PHE A 206 0.93 32.13 -2.30
N LEU A 207 0.58 30.84 -2.29
CA LEU A 207 0.29 30.08 -1.06
C LEU A 207 1.56 29.49 -0.44
N LYS A 208 2.72 29.65 -1.08
CA LYS A 208 4.01 29.18 -0.56
C LYS A 208 4.35 29.90 0.74
N GLU A 209 4.74 29.13 1.75
CA GLU A 209 5.09 29.65 3.07
C GLU A 209 6.51 30.23 3.06
N PRO A 210 6.69 31.51 3.43
CA PRO A 210 8.02 32.10 3.53
C PRO A 210 8.80 31.49 4.70
N GLY A 211 10.05 31.09 4.46
CA GLY A 211 10.95 30.53 5.48
C GLY A 211 10.84 29.01 5.70
N SER A 212 9.92 28.32 5.04
CA SER A 212 9.87 26.85 5.03
C SER A 212 10.82 26.30 3.95
N PHE A 213 11.63 25.29 4.29
CA PHE A 213 12.56 24.64 3.35
C PHE A 213 11.85 24.10 2.09
N SER A 214 10.70 23.44 2.27
CA SER A 214 9.86 22.96 1.17
C SER A 214 8.90 24.01 0.64
N GLY A 215 8.49 24.98 1.48
CA GLY A 215 7.50 26.01 1.16
C GLY A 215 6.04 25.55 1.27
N TYR A 216 5.79 24.31 1.70
CA TYR A 216 4.44 23.74 1.84
C TYR A 216 4.25 22.89 3.12
N TYR A 217 5.13 23.03 4.11
CA TYR A 217 5.10 22.21 5.33
C TYR A 217 3.88 22.49 6.22
N ASP A 218 3.49 23.74 6.43
CA ASP A 218 2.30 24.02 7.25
C ASP A 218 1.02 23.62 6.52
N TRP A 219 1.01 23.62 5.19
CA TRP A 219 -0.04 22.98 4.39
C TRP A 219 -0.12 21.47 4.66
N GLN A 220 1.00 20.76 4.72
CA GLN A 220 1.01 19.33 5.08
C GLN A 220 0.37 19.10 6.46
N GLN A 221 0.79 19.88 7.47
CA GLN A 221 0.22 19.77 8.82
C GLN A 221 -1.27 20.14 8.83
N SER A 222 -1.65 21.22 8.15
CA SER A 222 -3.04 21.68 8.05
C SER A 222 -3.93 20.62 7.41
N ILE A 223 -3.47 19.99 6.32
CA ILE A 223 -4.18 18.89 5.64
C ILE A 223 -4.29 17.67 6.57
N LYS A 224 -3.20 17.30 7.26
CA LYS A 224 -3.20 16.19 8.23
C LYS A 224 -4.27 16.38 9.32
N TYR A 225 -4.30 17.56 9.95
CA TYR A 225 -5.31 17.89 10.96
C TYR A 225 -6.71 17.95 10.37
N LYS A 226 -6.87 18.57 9.19
CA LYS A 226 -8.16 18.65 8.52
C LYS A 226 -8.73 17.27 8.20
N MET A 227 -7.90 16.34 7.72
CA MET A 227 -8.32 14.96 7.47
C MET A 227 -8.72 14.22 8.75
N ALA A 228 -8.06 14.50 9.88
CA ALA A 228 -8.50 13.96 11.17
C ALA A 228 -9.89 14.48 11.57
N ASN A 229 -10.13 15.78 11.43
CA ASN A 229 -11.42 16.40 11.70
C ASN A 229 -12.51 15.89 10.74
N TYR A 230 -12.18 15.74 9.47
CA TYR A 230 -13.10 15.23 8.45
C TYR A 230 -13.53 13.79 8.74
N ARG A 231 -12.61 12.91 9.17
CA ARG A 231 -12.96 11.56 9.64
C ARG A 231 -13.89 11.58 10.86
N THR A 232 -13.68 12.52 11.80
CA THR A 232 -14.58 12.70 12.96
C THR A 232 -15.98 13.13 12.53
N LYS A 233 -16.10 14.05 11.56
CA LYS A 233 -17.38 14.45 10.94
C LYS A 233 -18.09 13.26 10.29
N LEU A 234 -17.39 12.49 9.46
CA LEU A 234 -17.95 11.32 8.78
C LEU A 234 -18.35 10.19 9.74
N ARG A 235 -17.66 10.06 10.87
CA ARG A 235 -18.07 9.16 11.96
C ARG A 235 -19.45 9.55 12.52
N GLY A 236 -19.75 10.84 12.60
CA GLY A 236 -21.07 11.35 12.99
C GLY A 236 -22.19 10.95 12.01
N TYR A 237 -21.86 10.72 10.74
CA TYR A 237 -22.80 10.25 9.72
C TYR A 237 -22.91 8.73 9.61
N GLY A 238 -22.26 7.98 10.51
CA GLY A 238 -22.37 6.53 10.50
C GLY A 238 -21.46 5.80 9.49
N VAL A 239 -20.46 6.48 8.90
CA VAL A 239 -19.62 5.87 7.85
C VAL A 239 -18.76 4.73 8.41
N PRO A 240 -18.96 3.46 7.96
CA PRO A 240 -18.38 2.30 8.63
C PRO A 240 -16.83 2.29 8.69
N GLU A 241 -16.17 2.69 7.61
CA GLU A 241 -14.70 2.76 7.50
C GLU A 241 -14.03 3.65 8.57
N VAL A 242 -14.69 4.71 9.02
CA VAL A 242 -14.17 5.60 10.07
C VAL A 242 -14.77 5.32 11.45
N MET A 243 -15.98 4.73 11.49
CA MET A 243 -16.64 4.30 12.72
C MET A 243 -15.98 3.10 13.36
N CYS A 244 -15.42 2.17 12.59
CA CYS A 244 -14.77 0.97 13.12
C CYS A 244 -13.64 1.29 14.12
N ASN A 245 -13.08 2.49 14.06
CA ASN A 245 -12.05 3.01 14.96
C ASN A 245 -12.58 3.88 16.11
N ALA A 246 -13.90 3.98 16.30
CA ALA A 246 -14.49 4.68 17.43
C ALA A 246 -14.15 3.93 18.73
N LEU A 247 -13.82 4.67 19.81
CA LEU A 247 -13.44 4.08 21.10
C LEU A 247 -14.49 3.08 21.61
N LYS A 248 -15.78 3.41 21.43
CA LYS A 248 -16.91 2.54 21.81
C LYS A 248 -16.94 1.20 21.06
N ARG A 249 -16.30 1.11 19.90
CA ARG A 249 -16.21 -0.12 19.08
C ARG A 249 -14.88 -0.86 19.25
N LYS A 250 -13.95 -0.30 20.04
CA LYS A 250 -12.73 -1.01 20.41
C LYS A 250 -13.00 -1.90 21.63
N ARG A 251 -12.27 -3.01 21.70
CA ARG A 251 -12.26 -3.87 22.89
C ARG A 251 -11.84 -3.03 24.12
N PRO A 252 -12.33 -3.32 25.34
CA PRO A 252 -11.96 -2.56 26.53
C PRO A 252 -10.45 -2.37 26.70
N ALA A 253 -9.64 -3.42 26.48
CA ALA A 253 -8.17 -3.37 26.54
C ALA A 253 -7.50 -2.53 25.43
N ASP A 254 -8.26 -2.12 24.43
CA ASP A 254 -7.82 -1.39 23.23
C ASP A 254 -8.43 0.00 23.11
N GLN A 255 -9.10 0.53 24.15
CA GLN A 255 -9.75 1.85 24.17
C GLN A 255 -8.77 3.04 24.21
N LYS A 256 -7.70 2.99 23.41
CA LYS A 256 -6.83 4.14 23.10
C LYS A 256 -7.03 4.52 21.64
N SER A 257 -7.12 5.81 21.33
CA SER A 257 -7.42 6.28 19.96
C SER A 257 -6.45 5.75 18.90
N ALA A 258 -5.14 5.72 19.22
CA ALA A 258 -4.08 5.30 18.31
C ALA A 258 -3.84 3.77 18.25
N LYS A 259 -4.34 2.99 19.22
CA LYS A 259 -4.08 1.53 19.27
C LYS A 259 -4.97 0.77 18.29
N ASN A 260 -4.43 -0.17 17.53
CA ASN A 260 -5.18 -1.06 16.62
C ASN A 260 -6.11 -0.33 15.64
N VAL A 261 -5.61 0.74 14.99
CA VAL A 261 -6.37 1.45 13.96
C VAL A 261 -6.57 0.56 12.74
N LYS A 262 -7.83 0.25 12.44
CA LYS A 262 -8.29 -0.48 11.26
C LYS A 262 -8.32 0.47 10.07
N LYS A 263 -7.41 0.29 9.14
CA LYS A 263 -7.25 1.15 7.95
C LYS A 263 -6.69 0.33 6.78
N PRO A 264 -6.87 0.79 5.52
CA PRO A 264 -6.24 0.18 4.37
C PRO A 264 -4.72 0.08 4.54
N ARG A 265 -4.13 -1.04 4.12
CA ARG A 265 -2.68 -1.30 4.09
C ARG A 265 -2.20 -1.88 2.77
N LYS A 266 -3.12 -2.35 1.92
CA LYS A 266 -2.83 -3.00 0.64
C LYS A 266 -3.46 -2.25 -0.55
N ALA A 267 -3.56 -0.93 -0.44
CA ALA A 267 -4.34 -0.06 -1.32
C ALA A 267 -5.82 -0.49 -1.47
N GLU A 268 -6.42 -1.03 -0.40
CA GLU A 268 -7.85 -1.37 -0.41
C GLU A 268 -8.70 -0.10 -0.56
N LEU A 269 -9.33 0.08 -1.74
CA LEU A 269 -10.23 1.20 -2.02
C LEU A 269 -11.53 1.05 -1.25
N ASN A 270 -12.08 -0.17 -1.27
CA ASN A 270 -13.29 -0.56 -0.54
C ASN A 270 -12.92 -1.36 0.71
N TYR A 271 -12.22 -0.72 1.65
CA TYR A 271 -11.79 -1.37 2.89
C TYR A 271 -12.98 -1.85 3.73
N LEU A 272 -13.91 -0.94 4.07
CA LEU A 272 -15.11 -1.24 4.85
C LEU A 272 -16.30 -0.43 4.30
N PRO A 273 -16.85 -0.85 3.14
CA PRO A 273 -17.94 -0.14 2.48
C PRO A 273 -19.24 -0.20 3.31
N PRO A 274 -20.13 0.81 3.19
CA PRO A 274 -21.45 0.75 3.79
C PRO A 274 -22.34 -0.30 3.11
N TYR A 275 -23.43 -0.66 3.77
CA TYR A 275 -24.45 -1.48 3.14
C TYR A 275 -25.14 -0.69 2.01
N PRO A 276 -25.63 -1.38 0.97
CA PRO A 276 -26.46 -0.77 -0.06
C PRO A 276 -27.66 -0.04 0.53
N ALA A 277 -28.14 0.98 -0.19
CA ALA A 277 -29.28 1.77 0.29
C ALA A 277 -30.51 0.87 0.50
N GLY A 278 -31.12 0.98 1.69
CA GLY A 278 -32.27 0.16 2.07
C GLY A 278 -31.92 -1.23 2.64
N GLU A 279 -30.64 -1.57 2.75
CA GLU A 279 -30.20 -2.82 3.36
C GLU A 279 -29.51 -2.58 4.70
N ASP A 280 -29.65 -3.54 5.61
CA ASP A 280 -29.08 -3.51 6.95
C ASP A 280 -28.34 -4.81 7.26
N GLU A 281 -27.88 -4.97 8.50
CA GLU A 281 -27.15 -6.17 8.90
C GLU A 281 -28.00 -7.44 8.83
N GLU A 282 -29.30 -7.34 9.13
CA GLU A 282 -30.21 -8.47 9.18
C GLU A 282 -30.57 -8.94 7.76
N SER A 283 -30.93 -8.02 6.86
CA SER A 283 -31.25 -8.35 5.47
C SER A 283 -30.05 -8.95 4.74
N GLN A 284 -28.85 -8.44 5.01
CA GLN A 284 -27.60 -8.98 4.47
C GLN A 284 -27.26 -10.37 5.04
N GLU A 285 -27.55 -10.61 6.33
CA GLU A 285 -27.37 -11.94 6.91
C GLU A 285 -28.35 -12.96 6.31
N GLN A 286 -29.58 -12.57 6.02
CA GLN A 286 -30.54 -13.42 5.31
C GLN A 286 -30.08 -13.78 3.90
N GLU A 287 -29.55 -12.81 3.15
CA GLU A 287 -28.95 -13.07 1.82
C GLU A 287 -27.77 -14.04 1.90
N ARG A 288 -26.95 -13.94 2.95
CA ARG A 288 -25.87 -14.90 3.21
C ARG A 288 -26.40 -16.30 3.52
N ILE A 289 -27.46 -16.43 4.32
CA ILE A 289 -28.07 -17.73 4.60
C ILE A 289 -28.59 -18.38 3.30
N GLN A 290 -29.22 -17.59 2.43
CA GLN A 290 -29.64 -18.08 1.11
C GLN A 290 -28.45 -18.47 0.23
N LEU A 291 -27.34 -17.74 0.28
CA LEU A 291 -26.11 -18.11 -0.45
C LEU A 291 -25.65 -19.53 -0.08
N LEU A 292 -25.74 -19.93 1.21
CA LEU A 292 -25.35 -21.28 1.62
C LEU A 292 -26.16 -22.38 0.93
N SER A 293 -27.48 -22.18 0.75
CA SER A 293 -28.31 -23.17 0.06
C SER A 293 -28.06 -23.19 -1.45
N GLU A 294 -27.72 -22.05 -2.05
CA GLU A 294 -27.38 -21.98 -3.48
C GLU A 294 -26.06 -22.67 -3.83
N VAL A 295 -25.06 -22.64 -2.93
CA VAL A 295 -23.77 -23.32 -3.10
C VAL A 295 -23.92 -24.85 -3.14
N MET A 296 -24.95 -25.39 -2.50
CA MET A 296 -25.21 -26.85 -2.48
C MET A 296 -25.87 -27.36 -3.77
N LYS A 297 -26.34 -26.47 -4.65
CA LYS A 297 -27.08 -26.81 -5.87
C LYS A 297 -26.14 -26.83 -7.08
N ARG A 298 -26.46 -27.65 -8.08
CA ARG A 298 -25.71 -27.72 -9.34
C ARG A 298 -26.05 -26.53 -10.25
N ASP A 299 -25.08 -26.12 -11.07
CA ASP A 299 -25.20 -25.10 -12.13
C ASP A 299 -25.64 -23.69 -11.69
N ASN A 300 -25.31 -23.31 -10.45
CA ASN A 300 -25.72 -22.05 -9.86
C ASN A 300 -24.66 -20.93 -9.87
N ASN A 301 -23.55 -21.13 -10.59
CA ASN A 301 -22.37 -20.25 -10.54
C ASN A 301 -22.69 -18.76 -10.73
N LYS A 302 -23.61 -18.43 -11.66
CA LYS A 302 -24.03 -17.04 -11.90
C LYS A 302 -24.75 -16.45 -10.68
N LEU A 303 -25.70 -17.18 -10.10
CA LEU A 303 -26.45 -16.74 -8.93
C LEU A 303 -25.54 -16.62 -7.69
N ILE A 304 -24.62 -17.57 -7.52
CA ILE A 304 -23.61 -17.51 -6.45
C ILE A 304 -22.75 -16.26 -6.62
N LYS A 305 -22.28 -15.96 -7.84
CA LYS A 305 -21.53 -14.74 -8.14
C LYS A 305 -22.31 -13.47 -7.79
N ASP A 306 -23.57 -13.40 -8.17
CA ASP A 306 -24.44 -12.25 -7.88
C ASP A 306 -24.69 -12.09 -6.37
N LYS A 307 -24.96 -13.19 -5.66
CA LYS A 307 -25.13 -13.19 -4.19
C LYS A 307 -23.83 -12.86 -3.45
N MET A 308 -22.68 -13.34 -3.95
CA MET A 308 -21.36 -12.98 -3.43
C MET A 308 -21.12 -11.47 -3.60
N ALA A 309 -21.45 -10.89 -4.74
CA ALA A 309 -21.37 -9.45 -4.95
C ALA A 309 -22.31 -8.68 -4.01
N LYS A 310 -23.57 -9.10 -3.90
CA LYS A 310 -24.58 -8.47 -3.01
C LYS A 310 -24.16 -8.47 -1.53
N THR A 311 -23.50 -9.53 -1.09
CA THR A 311 -23.09 -9.71 0.31
C THR A 311 -21.68 -9.21 0.63
N PHE A 312 -21.04 -8.50 -0.30
CA PHE A 312 -19.66 -8.00 -0.17
C PHE A 312 -19.46 -7.10 1.06
N SER A 313 -20.30 -6.07 1.23
CA SER A 313 -20.19 -5.15 2.35
C SER A 313 -20.34 -5.85 3.70
N HIS A 314 -21.25 -6.84 3.78
CA HIS A 314 -21.45 -7.66 4.97
C HIS A 314 -20.25 -8.54 5.29
N ARG A 315 -19.68 -9.25 4.31
CA ARG A 315 -18.44 -10.01 4.48
C ARG A 315 -17.31 -9.14 5.00
N ARG A 316 -17.01 -8.01 4.35
CA ARG A 316 -15.94 -7.10 4.77
C ARG A 316 -16.16 -6.58 6.18
N ASN A 317 -17.40 -6.23 6.52
CA ASN A 317 -17.74 -5.80 7.87
C ASN A 317 -17.41 -6.87 8.91
N LYS A 318 -17.88 -8.11 8.71
CA LYS A 318 -17.65 -9.22 9.66
C LYS A 318 -16.16 -9.56 9.77
N ILE A 319 -15.44 -9.70 8.66
CA ILE A 319 -14.01 -10.03 8.64
C ILE A 319 -13.19 -8.95 9.37
N ILE A 320 -13.41 -7.66 9.06
CA ILE A 320 -12.62 -6.58 9.66
C ILE A 320 -13.01 -6.32 11.12
N ASN A 321 -14.31 -6.34 11.44
CA ASN A 321 -14.77 -5.96 12.77
C ASN A 321 -14.60 -7.07 13.80
N GLN A 322 -14.86 -8.32 13.41
CA GLN A 322 -14.86 -9.46 14.32
C GLN A 322 -13.56 -10.27 14.28
N SER A 323 -12.81 -10.20 13.17
CA SER A 323 -11.59 -11.00 12.96
C SER A 323 -11.80 -12.49 13.29
N PRO A 324 -12.80 -13.15 12.67
CA PRO A 324 -13.10 -14.57 12.90
C PRO A 324 -11.98 -15.49 12.41
N SER A 325 -11.98 -16.75 12.87
CA SER A 325 -11.03 -17.76 12.41
C SER A 325 -11.24 -18.12 10.93
N ILE A 326 -10.23 -18.69 10.29
CA ILE A 326 -10.34 -19.15 8.89
C ILE A 326 -11.43 -20.22 8.74
N GLU A 327 -11.56 -21.13 9.71
CA GLU A 327 -12.63 -22.12 9.78
C GLU A 327 -14.02 -21.47 9.80
N ASP A 328 -14.22 -20.46 10.65
CA ASP A 328 -15.50 -19.75 10.74
C ASP A 328 -15.84 -19.02 9.45
N ILE A 329 -14.85 -18.38 8.80
CA ILE A 329 -15.06 -17.71 7.50
C ILE A 329 -15.44 -18.74 6.44
N LYS A 330 -14.75 -19.88 6.40
CA LYS A 330 -15.02 -20.97 5.45
C LYS A 330 -16.40 -21.59 5.64
N ALA A 331 -16.84 -21.74 6.89
CA ALA A 331 -18.19 -22.20 7.19
C ALA A 331 -19.27 -21.18 6.79
N ARG A 332 -19.03 -19.88 6.98
CA ARG A 332 -20.01 -18.83 6.68
C ARG A 332 -20.09 -18.43 5.21
N TRP A 333 -18.98 -18.53 4.47
CA TRP A 333 -18.85 -18.19 3.05
C TRP A 333 -17.99 -19.21 2.30
N PRO A 334 -18.46 -20.46 2.13
CA PRO A 334 -17.70 -21.50 1.44
C PRO A 334 -17.32 -21.11 0.01
N ALA A 335 -18.23 -20.46 -0.72
CA ALA A 335 -17.96 -19.96 -2.08
C ALA A 335 -16.81 -18.94 -2.15
N LEU A 336 -16.47 -18.25 -1.06
CA LEU A 336 -15.30 -17.36 -1.06
C LEU A 336 -14.01 -18.14 -1.33
N PHE A 337 -13.97 -19.43 -0.99
CA PHE A 337 -12.81 -20.31 -1.15
C PHE A 337 -12.81 -21.03 -2.50
N GLU A 338 -13.30 -20.35 -3.53
CA GLU A 338 -13.13 -20.71 -4.93
C GLU A 338 -12.29 -19.64 -5.63
N ALA A 339 -11.39 -20.04 -6.53
CA ALA A 339 -10.45 -19.13 -7.17
C ALA A 339 -11.14 -17.94 -7.87
N SER A 340 -12.23 -18.20 -8.60
CA SER A 340 -13.05 -17.18 -9.27
C SER A 340 -13.60 -16.14 -8.31
N HIS A 341 -14.11 -16.57 -7.16
CA HIS A 341 -14.69 -15.69 -6.15
C HIS A 341 -13.63 -14.91 -5.36
N ILE A 342 -12.44 -15.46 -5.14
CA ILE A 342 -11.29 -14.69 -4.63
C ILE A 342 -10.89 -13.58 -5.60
N GLN A 343 -10.84 -13.87 -6.90
CA GLN A 343 -10.51 -12.87 -7.91
C GLN A 343 -11.55 -11.76 -7.95
N ASP A 344 -12.84 -12.11 -7.98
CA ASP A 344 -13.95 -11.15 -7.95
C ASP A 344 -13.93 -10.31 -6.65
N GLU A 345 -13.63 -10.93 -5.50
CA GLU A 345 -13.54 -10.24 -4.21
C GLU A 345 -12.35 -9.27 -4.18
N PHE A 346 -11.19 -9.70 -4.64
CA PHE A 346 -10.01 -8.85 -4.77
C PHE A 346 -10.28 -7.66 -5.69
N GLN A 347 -10.96 -7.89 -6.82
CA GLN A 347 -11.36 -6.82 -7.73
C GLN A 347 -12.32 -5.84 -7.07
N ARG A 348 -13.31 -6.30 -6.29
CA ARG A 348 -14.20 -5.43 -5.51
C ARG A 348 -13.44 -4.57 -4.48
N ILE A 349 -12.38 -5.12 -3.88
CA ILE A 349 -11.58 -4.42 -2.86
C ILE A 349 -10.64 -3.38 -3.49
N THR A 350 -9.99 -3.71 -4.60
CA THR A 350 -8.83 -2.97 -5.14
C THR A 350 -9.05 -2.34 -6.51
N MET A 351 -10.12 -2.71 -7.22
CA MET A 351 -10.37 -2.40 -8.63
C MET A 351 -9.41 -3.03 -9.64
N VAL A 352 -8.49 -3.89 -9.19
CA VAL A 352 -7.50 -4.54 -10.04
C VAL A 352 -7.94 -5.97 -10.39
N GLN A 353 -7.76 -6.36 -11.66
CA GLN A 353 -7.96 -7.73 -12.11
C GLN A 353 -6.78 -8.60 -11.67
N LEU A 354 -6.99 -9.51 -10.71
CA LEU A 354 -5.91 -10.19 -9.97
C LEU A 354 -4.94 -10.94 -10.88
N ASP A 355 -5.39 -12.03 -11.55
CA ASP A 355 -4.49 -12.92 -12.29
C ASP A 355 -3.91 -12.23 -13.53
N SER A 356 -4.76 -11.55 -14.31
CA SER A 356 -4.31 -10.92 -15.56
C SER A 356 -3.27 -9.82 -15.30
N LYS A 357 -3.48 -8.98 -14.29
CA LYS A 357 -2.53 -7.93 -13.91
C LYS A 357 -1.23 -8.54 -13.37
N PHE A 358 -1.34 -9.48 -12.43
CA PHE A 358 -0.18 -10.13 -11.81
C PHE A 358 0.73 -10.78 -12.86
N MET A 359 0.16 -11.61 -13.74
CA MET A 359 0.93 -12.31 -14.76
C MET A 359 1.54 -11.34 -15.78
N SER A 360 0.75 -10.37 -16.27
CA SER A 360 1.23 -9.38 -17.24
C SER A 360 2.40 -8.57 -16.69
N LYS A 361 2.33 -8.12 -15.43
CA LYS A 361 3.40 -7.34 -14.83
C LYS A 361 4.62 -8.18 -14.46
N LEU A 362 4.41 -9.44 -14.02
CA LEU A 362 5.51 -10.38 -13.83
C LEU A 362 6.29 -10.58 -15.12
N ASP A 363 5.60 -10.80 -16.25
CA ASP A 363 6.23 -10.96 -17.55
C ASP A 363 6.96 -9.67 -17.99
N GLU A 364 6.32 -8.51 -17.82
CA GLU A 364 6.91 -7.19 -18.13
C GLU A 364 8.23 -6.96 -17.36
N HIS A 365 8.28 -7.34 -16.08
CA HIS A 365 9.46 -7.15 -15.24
C HIS A 365 10.51 -8.26 -15.36
N THR A 366 10.15 -9.43 -15.90
CA THR A 366 11.03 -10.62 -15.96
C THR A 366 12.39 -10.35 -16.60
N PRO A 367 12.52 -9.70 -17.78
CA PRO A 367 13.83 -9.45 -18.39
C PRO A 367 14.77 -8.65 -17.49
N ARG A 368 14.24 -7.66 -16.76
CA ARG A 368 15.02 -6.82 -15.84
C ARG A 368 15.41 -7.57 -14.57
N LEU A 369 14.51 -8.41 -14.05
CA LEU A 369 14.79 -9.29 -12.92
C LEU A 369 15.90 -10.27 -13.26
N LEU A 370 15.82 -10.96 -14.40
CA LEU A 370 16.85 -11.88 -14.87
C LEU A 370 18.20 -11.20 -15.02
N LYS A 371 18.26 -10.01 -15.64
CA LYS A 371 19.50 -9.22 -15.74
C LYS A 371 20.13 -8.97 -14.37
N ARG A 372 19.32 -8.66 -13.35
CA ARG A 372 19.82 -8.46 -11.98
C ARG A 372 20.31 -9.75 -11.36
N PHE A 373 19.56 -10.84 -11.53
CA PHE A 373 19.96 -12.14 -10.99
C PHE A 373 21.31 -12.58 -11.55
N HIS A 374 21.52 -12.43 -12.87
CA HIS A 374 22.81 -12.74 -13.51
C HIS A 374 23.95 -11.81 -13.11
N SER A 375 23.66 -10.58 -12.69
CA SER A 375 24.69 -9.64 -12.21
C SER A 375 25.21 -9.94 -10.79
N LYS A 376 24.52 -10.81 -10.05
CA LYS A 376 24.92 -11.17 -8.69
C LYS A 376 26.00 -12.26 -8.72
N GLY A 377 27.09 -12.02 -7.98
CA GLY A 377 28.14 -13.01 -7.72
C GLY A 377 28.03 -13.65 -6.33
N GLY A 378 29.07 -14.38 -5.95
CA GLY A 378 29.17 -15.01 -4.62
C GLY A 378 28.14 -16.13 -4.39
N SER A 379 27.85 -16.43 -3.13
CA SER A 379 26.92 -17.50 -2.74
C SER A 379 25.51 -17.29 -3.27
N MET A 380 25.01 -16.05 -3.26
CA MET A 380 23.70 -15.70 -3.81
C MET A 380 23.65 -15.92 -5.33
N GLY A 381 24.68 -15.51 -6.07
CA GLY A 381 24.77 -15.73 -7.51
C GLY A 381 24.69 -17.22 -7.86
N LEU A 382 25.40 -18.07 -7.09
CA LEU A 382 25.35 -19.53 -7.27
C LEU A 382 23.96 -20.12 -6.99
N GLN A 383 23.27 -19.66 -5.94
CA GLN A 383 21.89 -20.09 -5.65
C GLN A 383 20.91 -19.69 -6.75
N LEU A 384 21.00 -18.45 -7.24
CA LEU A 384 20.17 -17.96 -8.34
C LEU A 384 20.41 -18.76 -9.62
N GLN A 385 21.67 -19.04 -9.96
CA GLN A 385 22.02 -19.84 -11.12
C GLN A 385 21.51 -21.28 -10.98
N ALA A 386 21.63 -21.90 -9.80
CA ALA A 386 21.12 -23.24 -9.55
C ALA A 386 19.60 -23.34 -9.79
N ILE A 387 18.82 -22.33 -9.37
CA ILE A 387 17.38 -22.28 -9.64
C ILE A 387 17.11 -22.13 -11.14
N LEU A 388 17.79 -21.21 -11.83
CA LEU A 388 17.58 -21.00 -13.27
C LEU A 388 17.96 -22.23 -14.12
N LEU A 389 18.94 -23.01 -13.68
CA LEU A 389 19.34 -24.27 -14.34
C LEU A 389 18.32 -25.42 -14.19
N MET A 390 17.30 -25.26 -13.35
CA MET A 390 16.19 -26.24 -13.27
C MET A 390 15.26 -26.18 -14.49
N ALA A 391 15.40 -25.17 -15.36
CA ALA A 391 14.61 -25.05 -16.58
C ALA A 391 15.01 -26.12 -17.63
N PRO A 392 14.04 -26.84 -18.24
CA PRO A 392 14.30 -27.66 -19.42
C PRO A 392 14.61 -26.77 -20.64
N SER A 393 15.04 -27.38 -21.76
CA SER A 393 15.41 -26.64 -22.97
C SER A 393 14.30 -25.74 -23.53
N ASN A 394 13.03 -26.12 -23.35
CA ASN A 394 11.85 -25.34 -23.74
C ASN A 394 10.87 -25.26 -22.56
N PRO A 395 11.09 -24.36 -21.59
CA PRO A 395 10.23 -24.24 -20.43
C PRO A 395 8.88 -23.64 -20.82
N SER A 396 7.80 -24.09 -20.16
CA SER A 396 6.51 -23.39 -20.28
C SER A 396 6.62 -21.98 -19.67
N ILE A 397 5.69 -21.10 -20.06
CA ILE A 397 5.64 -19.74 -19.52
C ILE A 397 5.46 -19.79 -17.99
N ASP A 398 4.59 -20.65 -17.49
CA ASP A 398 4.34 -20.76 -16.04
C ASP A 398 5.52 -21.35 -15.27
N MET A 399 6.30 -22.25 -15.89
CA MET A 399 7.55 -22.72 -15.30
C MET A 399 8.55 -21.57 -15.20
N SER A 400 8.70 -20.80 -16.27
CA SER A 400 9.60 -19.63 -16.31
C SER A 400 9.22 -18.60 -15.25
N ARG A 401 7.93 -18.25 -15.14
CA ARG A 401 7.38 -17.39 -14.09
C ARG A 401 7.68 -17.94 -12.69
N GLY A 402 7.50 -19.24 -12.48
CA GLY A 402 7.79 -19.90 -11.22
C GLY A 402 9.26 -19.80 -10.81
N LEU A 403 10.19 -20.00 -11.75
CA LEU A 403 11.63 -19.85 -11.51
C LEU A 403 12.01 -18.40 -11.19
N VAL A 404 11.43 -17.42 -11.89
CA VAL A 404 11.64 -16.00 -11.61
C VAL A 404 11.16 -15.64 -10.22
N ILE A 405 10.00 -16.15 -9.77
CA ILE A 405 9.50 -15.95 -8.41
C ILE A 405 10.45 -16.54 -7.37
N ARG A 406 10.93 -17.77 -7.57
CA ARG A 406 11.91 -18.39 -6.65
C ARG A 406 13.22 -17.60 -6.57
N CYS A 407 13.73 -17.14 -7.72
CA CYS A 407 14.91 -16.29 -7.77
C CYS A 407 14.68 -14.95 -7.06
N LEU A 408 13.49 -14.35 -7.22
CA LEU A 408 13.12 -13.11 -6.53
C LEU A 408 13.18 -13.28 -5.01
N MET A 409 12.67 -14.39 -4.46
CA MET A 409 12.74 -14.66 -3.02
C MET A 409 14.18 -14.72 -2.52
N VAL A 410 15.03 -15.52 -3.19
CA VAL A 410 16.45 -15.63 -2.85
C VAL A 410 17.16 -14.27 -2.93
N TYR A 411 16.87 -13.49 -3.97
CA TYR A 411 17.43 -12.15 -4.14
C TYR A 411 17.04 -11.19 -3.00
N LEU A 412 15.81 -11.31 -2.49
CA LEU A 412 15.33 -10.51 -1.36
C LEU A 412 15.92 -10.98 -0.02
N GLY A 413 16.48 -12.19 0.03
CA GLY A 413 17.02 -12.83 1.23
C GLY A 413 15.99 -13.65 1.99
N GLU A 414 14.91 -14.07 1.31
CA GLU A 414 13.83 -14.88 1.87
C GLU A 414 13.96 -16.34 1.40
N SER A 415 13.64 -17.30 2.27
CA SER A 415 13.70 -18.73 1.93
C SER A 415 12.48 -19.14 1.10
N THR A 416 12.71 -19.90 0.02
CA THR A 416 11.66 -20.44 -0.83
C THR A 416 10.68 -21.35 -0.07
N ASP A 417 11.18 -22.09 0.92
CA ASP A 417 10.42 -23.09 1.67
C ASP A 417 9.34 -22.46 2.57
N GLN A 418 9.46 -21.15 2.85
CA GLN A 418 8.46 -20.41 3.60
C GLN A 418 7.21 -20.10 2.76
N LEU A 419 7.38 -19.89 1.46
CA LEU A 419 6.27 -19.64 0.53
C LEU A 419 5.77 -20.93 -0.14
N LEU A 420 6.66 -21.85 -0.49
CA LEU A 420 6.33 -23.06 -1.23
C LEU A 420 6.91 -24.30 -0.54
N LYS A 421 6.03 -25.20 -0.08
CA LYS A 421 6.40 -26.54 0.38
C LYS A 421 6.14 -27.57 -0.70
N GLU A 422 7.15 -28.35 -1.04
CA GLU A 422 7.08 -29.37 -2.09
C GLU A 422 7.18 -30.77 -1.47
N TYR A 423 6.28 -31.66 -1.91
CA TYR A 423 6.22 -33.05 -1.46
C TYR A 423 6.13 -33.97 -2.68
N ASP A 424 7.11 -34.86 -2.82
CA ASP A 424 7.13 -35.92 -3.82
C ASP A 424 6.71 -37.24 -3.17
N ASP A 425 5.72 -37.90 -3.77
CA ASP A 425 5.03 -39.10 -3.24
C ASP A 425 4.61 -38.95 -1.76
N PRO A 426 3.78 -37.93 -1.46
CA PRO A 426 3.44 -37.58 -0.08
C PRO A 426 2.63 -38.66 0.64
N ASP A 427 3.00 -38.91 1.88
CA ASP A 427 2.09 -39.43 2.91
C ASP A 427 1.18 -38.30 3.39
N GLU A 428 -0.14 -38.44 3.22
CA GLU A 428 -1.11 -37.40 3.54
C GLU A 428 -1.08 -36.96 5.01
N ASP A 429 -0.76 -37.86 5.93
CA ASP A 429 -0.72 -37.56 7.37
C ASP A 429 0.50 -36.69 7.69
N ASN A 430 1.65 -37.02 7.11
CA ASN A 430 2.88 -36.24 7.28
C ASN A 430 2.75 -34.83 6.67
N VAL A 431 2.15 -34.73 5.48
CA VAL A 431 1.89 -33.42 4.84
C VAL A 431 0.94 -32.59 5.71
N SER A 432 -0.12 -33.20 6.24
CA SER A 432 -1.08 -32.49 7.09
C SER A 432 -0.43 -32.00 8.39
N GLN A 433 0.43 -32.82 9.00
CA GLN A 433 1.17 -32.43 10.21
C GLN A 433 2.16 -31.28 9.95
N ASP A 434 2.88 -31.31 8.83
CA ASP A 434 3.83 -30.26 8.47
C ASP A 434 3.13 -28.95 8.05
N LEU A 435 1.95 -29.04 7.44
CA LEU A 435 1.14 -27.88 7.08
C LEU A 435 0.39 -27.27 8.26
N ALA A 436 0.15 -28.01 9.35
CA ALA A 436 -0.59 -27.52 10.52
C ALA A 436 0.06 -26.28 11.18
N ALA A 437 1.39 -26.16 11.12
CA ALA A 437 2.12 -24.99 11.63
C ALA A 437 2.23 -23.83 10.62
N ALA A 438 1.78 -24.03 9.37
CA ALA A 438 1.92 -23.05 8.30
C ALA A 438 0.93 -21.88 8.50
N ARG A 439 1.47 -20.66 8.51
CA ARG A 439 0.65 -19.44 8.62
C ARG A 439 -0.01 -19.06 7.30
N MET A 440 0.77 -19.01 6.23
CA MET A 440 0.32 -18.64 4.90
C MET A 440 1.33 -19.12 3.86
N THR A 441 1.05 -20.26 3.25
CA THR A 441 2.01 -21.01 2.42
C THR A 441 1.30 -21.70 1.26
N ILE A 442 2.01 -21.90 0.16
CA ILE A 442 1.59 -22.69 -0.99
C ILE A 442 2.17 -24.09 -0.82
N TYR A 443 1.38 -25.12 -1.05
CA TYR A 443 1.90 -26.48 -1.13
C TYR A 443 1.84 -26.98 -2.57
N ARG A 444 2.78 -27.87 -2.90
CA ARG A 444 2.81 -28.64 -4.13
C ARG A 444 2.96 -30.10 -3.73
N ALA A 445 1.92 -30.88 -3.93
CA ALA A 445 1.90 -32.31 -3.66
C ALA A 445 1.88 -33.04 -5.01
N LYS A 446 2.94 -33.79 -5.31
CA LYS A 446 3.06 -34.55 -6.54
C LYS A 446 3.13 -36.04 -6.21
N ASN A 447 2.23 -36.79 -6.81
CA ASN A 447 2.24 -38.26 -6.78
C ASN A 447 2.26 -38.79 -8.22
N ASN A 448 2.46 -40.10 -8.39
CA ASN A 448 2.67 -40.73 -9.70
C ASN A 448 1.59 -40.43 -10.77
N ALA A 449 0.38 -40.04 -10.38
CA ALA A 449 -0.73 -39.78 -11.29
C ALA A 449 -1.20 -38.31 -11.32
N THR A 450 -0.96 -37.53 -10.27
CA THR A 450 -1.55 -36.20 -10.12
C THR A 450 -0.58 -35.19 -9.51
N GLU A 451 -0.84 -33.92 -9.76
CA GLU A 451 -0.12 -32.81 -9.13
C GLU A 451 -1.17 -31.83 -8.60
N ASP A 452 -1.14 -31.60 -7.28
CA ASP A 452 -2.00 -30.62 -6.62
C ASP A 452 -1.15 -29.45 -6.13
N ILE A 453 -1.57 -28.25 -6.50
CA ILE A 453 -1.03 -26.99 -5.98
C ILE A 453 -2.17 -26.27 -5.27
N GLY A 454 -1.95 -25.96 -4.00
CA GLY A 454 -2.96 -25.32 -3.17
C GLY A 454 -2.37 -24.34 -2.16
N ILE A 455 -3.24 -23.70 -1.40
CA ILE A 455 -2.89 -22.68 -0.42
C ILE A 455 -3.37 -23.12 0.96
N VAL A 456 -2.50 -22.96 1.95
CA VAL A 456 -2.78 -23.16 3.37
C VAL A 456 -2.70 -21.82 4.10
N VAL A 457 -3.70 -21.56 4.93
CA VAL A 457 -3.72 -20.41 5.85
C VAL A 457 -4.07 -20.92 7.24
N GLU A 458 -3.25 -20.59 8.24
CA GLU A 458 -3.42 -21.01 9.64
C GLU A 458 -3.65 -22.54 9.77
N GLY A 459 -2.85 -23.34 9.06
CA GLY A 459 -2.95 -24.80 9.06
C GLY A 459 -4.08 -25.39 8.22
N ILE A 460 -4.97 -24.57 7.66
CA ILE A 460 -6.15 -25.02 6.92
C ILE A 460 -5.91 -24.92 5.42
N LYS A 461 -6.13 -26.02 4.67
CA LYS A 461 -6.19 -26.00 3.20
C LYS A 461 -7.39 -25.17 2.75
N VAL A 462 -7.12 -23.97 2.23
CA VAL A 462 -8.14 -22.99 1.82
C VAL A 462 -8.42 -23.02 0.33
N LEU A 463 -7.43 -23.36 -0.51
CA LEU A 463 -7.59 -23.56 -1.95
C LEU A 463 -6.79 -24.79 -2.39
N THR A 464 -7.30 -25.51 -3.39
CA THR A 464 -6.69 -26.72 -3.98
C THR A 464 -6.84 -26.67 -5.50
N ALA A 465 -6.15 -27.54 -6.23
CA ALA A 465 -6.24 -27.71 -7.68
C ALA A 465 -6.02 -26.41 -8.48
N LEU A 466 -5.06 -25.58 -8.05
CA LEU A 466 -4.80 -24.27 -8.68
C LEU A 466 -4.02 -24.37 -10.01
N GLY A 467 -3.43 -25.54 -10.29
CA GLY A 467 -2.74 -25.85 -11.53
C GLY A 467 -1.30 -25.36 -11.59
N THR A 468 -1.02 -24.09 -11.30
CA THR A 468 0.35 -23.54 -11.41
C THR A 468 0.78 -22.71 -10.20
N PHE A 469 2.07 -22.79 -9.88
CA PHE A 469 2.67 -22.03 -8.77
C PHE A 469 2.52 -20.50 -8.89
N PRO A 470 2.74 -19.88 -10.07
CA PRO A 470 2.49 -18.45 -10.23
C PRO A 470 1.04 -18.05 -9.94
N ARG A 471 0.07 -18.89 -10.33
CA ARG A 471 -1.35 -18.64 -10.05
C ARG A 471 -1.69 -18.79 -8.58
N ALA A 472 -1.05 -19.74 -7.89
CA ALA A 472 -1.15 -19.82 -6.44
C ALA A 472 -0.58 -18.55 -5.76
N CYS A 473 0.52 -17.98 -6.28
CA CYS A 473 1.07 -16.71 -5.78
C CYS A 473 0.10 -15.54 -5.95
N SER A 474 -0.58 -15.40 -7.11
CA SER A 474 -1.58 -14.35 -7.30
C SER A 474 -2.77 -14.52 -6.35
N LEU A 475 -3.32 -15.73 -6.25
CA LEU A 475 -4.45 -16.05 -5.37
C LEU A 475 -4.11 -15.89 -3.88
N LEU A 476 -2.85 -16.10 -3.48
CA LEU A 476 -2.39 -15.83 -2.11
C LEU A 476 -2.54 -14.36 -1.74
N ILE A 477 -2.20 -13.45 -2.66
CA ILE A 477 -2.41 -12.00 -2.46
C ILE A 477 -3.91 -11.67 -2.44
N GLY A 478 -4.69 -12.31 -3.31
CA GLY A 478 -6.15 -12.23 -3.32
C GLY A 478 -6.76 -12.58 -1.96
N LEU A 479 -6.40 -13.74 -1.42
CA LEU A 479 -6.80 -14.23 -0.10
C LEU A 479 -6.38 -13.27 1.02
N ALA A 480 -5.12 -12.81 1.01
CA ALA A 480 -4.62 -11.88 2.02
C ALA A 480 -5.38 -10.55 2.03
N CYS A 481 -5.91 -10.10 0.90
CA CYS A 481 -6.79 -8.93 0.82
C CYS A 481 -8.21 -9.25 1.29
N ALA A 482 -8.81 -10.31 0.74
CA ALA A 482 -10.17 -10.74 1.04
C ALA A 482 -10.38 -10.99 2.53
N LEU A 483 -9.45 -11.71 3.15
CA LEU A 483 -9.48 -12.14 4.55
C LEU A 483 -8.78 -11.15 5.50
N ASN A 484 -8.29 -10.02 5.00
CA ASN A 484 -7.58 -8.99 5.79
C ASN A 484 -6.37 -9.56 6.58
N LEU A 485 -5.61 -10.49 5.96
CA LEU A 485 -4.45 -11.15 6.60
C LEU A 485 -3.23 -10.24 6.62
N ALA A 486 -2.42 -10.34 7.66
CA ALA A 486 -1.09 -9.73 7.67
C ALA A 486 -0.11 -10.60 6.87
N TYR A 487 0.84 -9.98 6.17
CA TYR A 487 1.92 -10.71 5.53
C TYR A 487 2.87 -11.30 6.59
N PRO A 488 3.19 -12.61 6.53
CA PRO A 488 4.19 -13.23 7.40
C PRO A 488 5.53 -12.53 7.23
N LYS A 489 6.29 -12.39 8.32
CA LYS A 489 7.55 -11.61 8.33
C LYS A 489 8.61 -12.25 7.43
N GLU A 490 8.54 -13.57 7.28
CA GLU A 490 9.48 -14.44 6.60
C GLU A 490 9.46 -14.30 5.08
N ILE A 491 8.32 -13.87 4.52
CA ILE A 491 8.09 -13.68 3.07
C ILE A 491 7.51 -12.30 2.74
N ARG A 492 7.58 -11.37 3.69
CA ARG A 492 6.93 -10.06 3.60
C ARG A 492 7.45 -9.26 2.41
N GLN A 493 8.75 -9.30 2.13
CA GLN A 493 9.34 -8.52 1.03
C GLN A 493 8.86 -9.06 -0.33
N THR A 494 8.80 -10.37 -0.50
CA THR A 494 8.26 -10.99 -1.73
C THR A 494 6.80 -10.61 -1.93
N LEU A 495 5.96 -10.72 -0.89
CA LEU A 495 4.55 -10.34 -0.98
C LEU A 495 4.35 -8.83 -1.21
N GLU A 496 5.23 -7.99 -0.67
CA GLU A 496 5.24 -6.55 -0.98
C GLU A 496 5.63 -6.28 -2.44
N VAL A 497 6.55 -7.04 -3.04
CA VAL A 497 6.85 -6.96 -4.48
C VAL A 497 5.63 -7.41 -5.30
N PHE A 498 4.99 -8.51 -4.93
CA PHE A 498 3.77 -8.98 -5.59
C PHE A 498 2.67 -7.91 -5.59
N GLN A 499 2.41 -7.30 -4.43
CA GLN A 499 1.43 -6.23 -4.29
C GLN A 499 1.82 -4.97 -5.07
N LYS A 500 3.03 -4.44 -4.83
CA LYS A 500 3.41 -3.10 -5.29
C LYS A 500 3.93 -3.09 -6.73
N LEU A 501 4.63 -4.14 -7.15
CA LEU A 501 5.22 -4.24 -8.49
C LEU A 501 4.31 -5.01 -9.45
N PHE A 502 3.84 -6.20 -9.04
CA PHE A 502 3.06 -7.04 -9.96
C PHE A 502 1.58 -6.70 -10.01
N LEU A 503 1.04 -6.02 -8.98
CA LEU A 503 -0.35 -5.53 -8.97
C LEU A 503 -0.46 -4.01 -9.04
N GLU A 504 0.68 -3.29 -9.00
CA GLU A 504 0.74 -1.82 -8.97
C GLU A 504 -0.12 -1.19 -7.87
N LEU A 505 -0.20 -1.86 -6.71
CA LEU A 505 -0.95 -1.40 -5.55
C LEU A 505 -0.02 -0.75 -4.52
N ASP A 506 -0.29 0.50 -4.15
CA ASP A 506 0.50 1.28 -3.19
C ASP A 506 1.99 1.47 -3.60
N CYS A 507 2.21 1.93 -4.84
CA CYS A 507 3.55 2.19 -5.39
C CYS A 507 4.34 3.30 -4.67
N SER A 508 3.77 3.93 -3.64
CA SER A 508 4.35 5.09 -2.95
C SER A 508 5.51 4.74 -2.00
N LYS A 509 5.69 3.45 -1.65
CA LYS A 509 6.70 2.99 -0.68
C LYS A 509 7.22 1.58 -0.98
N LEU A 510 8.06 1.38 -1.99
CA LEU A 510 8.78 0.10 -2.11
C LEU A 510 9.93 0.06 -1.08
N SER A 511 10.33 -1.13 -0.63
CA SER A 511 11.54 -1.28 0.19
C SER A 511 12.77 -0.89 -0.65
N PRO A 512 13.92 -0.46 -0.07
CA PRO A 512 15.10 -0.08 -0.86
C PRO A 512 15.56 -1.15 -1.86
N LYS A 513 15.44 -2.43 -1.49
CA LYS A 513 15.71 -3.57 -2.39
C LYS A 513 14.68 -3.69 -3.51
N ALA A 514 13.39 -3.48 -3.22
CA ALA A 514 12.33 -3.53 -4.22
C ALA A 514 12.32 -2.28 -5.14
N ASP A 515 12.61 -1.11 -4.58
CA ASP A 515 12.90 0.15 -5.27
C ASP A 515 14.03 0.00 -6.29
N SER A 516 15.02 -0.84 -5.97
CA SER A 516 16.11 -1.09 -6.90
C SER A 516 15.57 -1.54 -8.26
N PHE A 517 14.45 -2.30 -8.30
CA PHE A 517 13.81 -2.77 -9.52
C PHE A 517 13.10 -1.67 -10.33
N THR A 518 12.68 -0.55 -9.70
CA THR A 518 11.90 0.53 -10.33
C THR A 518 12.73 1.74 -10.75
N ARG A 519 13.90 2.00 -10.14
CA ARG A 519 14.76 3.20 -10.35
C ARG A 519 15.44 3.35 -11.73
N MET A 520 15.01 2.62 -12.77
CA MET A 520 15.56 2.76 -14.14
C MET A 520 14.53 3.27 -15.16
N HIS A 521 13.45 3.90 -14.69
CA HIS A 521 12.48 4.59 -15.54
C HIS A 521 12.75 6.10 -15.68
N LYS A 522 13.91 6.58 -15.25
CA LYS A 522 14.37 7.94 -15.52
C LYS A 522 15.66 7.90 -16.31
#